data_AF-A0A495V7Q8-F1
#
_entry.id   AF-A0A495V7Q8-F1
#
_cell.length_a   1.000
_cell.length_b   1.000
_cell.length_c   1.000
_cell.angle_alpha   90.00
_cell.angle_beta   90.00
_cell.angle_gamma   90.00
#
_symmetry.space_group_name_H-M   'P 1'
#
loop_
_entity.id
_entity.type
_entity.pdbx_description
1 polymer ?
#
loop_
_entity_poly.entity_id
_entity_poly.type
_entity_poly.pdbx_seq_one_letter_code
_entity_poly.pdbx_strand_id
1 'polypeptide(L)'
;MNTGKSFRTATLAFAVTAVMATSVLAGPRGYHQDPSAFADQRIERMTRTLDLTSEQQSEIRTILEGQRAQALQQREEVQARIGAVLTPEQQARIEEQRDSRMERHLNRLADRLDLSEEQVAEVRTVMQTKHDDSGMTRDEIREQIKAVLTEDQLKRFEARGPGSKRGGPGEPCAKDKPRGGPAF
;
A
#
# COMPACT_ATOMS: atom_id res chain seq x y z
N MET A 1 15.70 -33.99 -54.35
CA MET A 1 15.08 -33.90 -53.00
C MET A 1 15.63 -32.66 -52.30
N ASN A 2 14.71 -31.88 -51.72
CA ASN A 2 14.82 -30.81 -50.73
C ASN A 2 15.35 -29.41 -51.11
N THR A 3 14.35 -28.54 -51.29
CA THR A 3 14.28 -27.08 -51.17
C THR A 3 14.33 -26.56 -49.73
N GLY A 4 14.74 -25.29 -49.52
CA GLY A 4 14.37 -24.50 -48.33
C GLY A 4 15.24 -23.25 -48.14
N LYS A 5 14.93 -22.12 -48.80
CA LYS A 5 14.13 -20.95 -48.33
C LYS A 5 14.93 -19.94 -47.49
N SER A 6 15.23 -18.81 -48.13
CA SER A 6 15.84 -17.59 -47.58
C SER A 6 14.89 -16.87 -46.62
N PHE A 7 15.39 -16.49 -45.44
CA PHE A 7 14.69 -15.62 -44.49
C PHE A 7 14.81 -14.15 -44.95
N ARG A 8 13.66 -13.51 -45.20
CA ARG A 8 13.57 -12.07 -45.45
C ARG A 8 13.41 -11.35 -44.11
N THR A 9 14.37 -10.51 -43.76
CA THR A 9 14.33 -9.58 -42.64
C THR A 9 13.37 -8.43 -42.94
N ALA A 10 12.34 -8.25 -42.11
CA ALA A 10 11.49 -7.06 -42.13
C ALA A 10 11.76 -6.25 -40.85
N THR A 11 12.44 -5.12 -41.01
CA THR A 11 12.70 -4.13 -39.96
C THR A 11 11.49 -3.21 -39.85
N LEU A 12 10.84 -3.17 -38.68
CA LEU A 12 9.75 -2.23 -38.40
C LEU A 12 10.28 -1.14 -37.46
N ALA A 13 10.32 0.10 -37.94
CA ALA A 13 10.70 1.27 -37.15
C ALA A 13 9.42 1.94 -36.60
N PHE A 14 9.33 2.10 -35.28
CA PHE A 14 8.26 2.85 -34.62
C PHE A 14 8.79 4.21 -34.15
N ALA A 15 8.28 5.29 -34.73
CA ALA A 15 8.51 6.65 -34.28
C ALA A 15 7.48 6.99 -33.19
N VAL A 16 7.94 7.28 -31.98
CA VAL A 16 7.09 7.67 -30.85
C VAL A 16 7.06 9.19 -30.74
N THR A 17 5.93 9.80 -31.10
CA THR A 17 5.67 11.24 -30.93
C THR A 17 5.11 11.47 -29.53
N ALA A 18 5.82 12.22 -28.69
CA ALA A 18 5.39 12.54 -27.34
C ALA A 18 4.39 13.70 -27.33
N VAL A 19 3.15 13.45 -26.90
CA VAL A 19 2.15 14.49 -26.59
C VAL A 19 2.03 14.56 -25.06
N MET A 20 2.43 15.69 -24.49
CA MET A 20 2.26 16.01 -23.07
C MET A 20 0.82 16.45 -22.81
N ALA A 21 0.04 15.68 -22.06
CA ALA A 21 -1.30 16.05 -21.60
C ALA A 21 -1.28 16.44 -20.12
N THR A 22 -1.78 17.65 -19.84
CA THR A 22 -1.97 18.25 -18.51
C THR A 22 -3.01 17.49 -17.69
N SER A 23 -2.64 17.08 -16.47
CA SER A 23 -3.51 16.33 -15.56
C SER A 23 -4.21 17.22 -14.54
N VAL A 24 -5.53 17.36 -14.65
CA VAL A 24 -6.39 17.72 -13.50
C VAL A 24 -7.71 16.96 -13.61
N LEU A 25 -8.01 16.11 -12.62
CA LEU A 25 -9.34 15.91 -11.99
C LEU A 25 -9.23 14.76 -10.97
N ALA A 26 -9.22 15.12 -9.68
CA ALA A 26 -9.32 14.19 -8.56
C ALA A 26 -10.79 13.84 -8.33
N GLY A 27 -11.20 12.62 -8.71
CA GLY A 27 -12.47 12.00 -8.34
C GLY A 27 -12.31 11.03 -7.16
N PRO A 28 -13.36 10.81 -6.34
CA PRO A 28 -13.27 10.03 -5.12
C PRO A 28 -13.27 8.54 -5.46
N ARG A 29 -12.15 7.85 -5.29
CA ARG A 29 -12.08 6.39 -5.44
C ARG A 29 -11.36 5.79 -4.24
N GLY A 30 -12.17 5.45 -3.23
CA GLY A 30 -11.75 4.60 -2.13
C GLY A 30 -11.79 3.16 -2.59
N TYR A 31 -10.64 2.62 -2.94
CA TYR A 31 -10.46 1.21 -3.16
C TYR A 31 -9.18 0.77 -2.48
N HIS A 32 -9.35 -0.13 -1.52
CA HIS A 32 -8.27 -0.89 -0.91
C HIS A 32 -8.24 -2.23 -1.63
N GLN A 33 -7.06 -2.58 -2.14
CA GLN A 33 -6.88 -3.79 -2.88
C GLN A 33 -5.49 -4.32 -2.61
N ASP A 34 -5.44 -5.65 -2.47
CA ASP A 34 -4.34 -6.55 -2.71
C ASP A 34 -3.40 -5.94 -3.75
N PRO A 35 -2.09 -5.98 -3.59
CA PRO A 35 -1.17 -5.38 -4.56
C PRO A 35 -1.30 -5.92 -5.98
N SER A 36 -1.74 -7.17 -6.18
CA SER A 36 -2.16 -7.66 -7.50
C SER A 36 -3.43 -6.93 -7.94
N ALA A 37 -4.39 -6.83 -7.03
CA ALA A 37 -5.63 -6.12 -7.25
C ALA A 37 -5.46 -4.59 -7.44
N PHE A 38 -4.39 -3.96 -6.94
CA PHE A 38 -4.05 -2.57 -7.23
C PHE A 38 -3.68 -2.40 -8.70
N ALA A 39 -2.83 -3.30 -9.23
CA ALA A 39 -2.52 -3.33 -10.65
C ALA A 39 -3.79 -3.59 -11.45
N ASP A 40 -4.58 -4.60 -11.07
CA ASP A 40 -5.81 -4.97 -11.76
C ASP A 40 -6.86 -3.87 -11.74
N GLN A 41 -7.04 -3.14 -10.65
CA GLN A 41 -7.96 -2.01 -10.62
C GLN A 41 -7.46 -0.80 -11.38
N ARG A 42 -6.16 -0.55 -11.33
CA ARG A 42 -5.59 0.54 -12.12
C ARG A 42 -5.83 0.23 -13.59
N ILE A 43 -5.57 -1.01 -14.01
CA ILE A 43 -5.87 -1.53 -15.34
C ILE A 43 -7.36 -1.40 -15.63
N GLU A 44 -8.24 -1.91 -14.77
CA GLU A 44 -9.70 -1.86 -14.95
C GLU A 44 -10.20 -0.42 -15.16
N ARG A 45 -9.71 0.54 -14.37
CA ARG A 45 -10.06 1.96 -14.53
C ARG A 45 -9.59 2.51 -15.87
N MET A 46 -8.39 2.15 -16.31
CA MET A 46 -7.85 2.55 -17.60
C MET A 46 -8.63 1.88 -18.74
N THR A 47 -8.94 0.59 -18.63
CA THR A 47 -9.77 -0.15 -19.59
C THR A 47 -11.12 0.52 -19.78
N ARG A 48 -11.81 0.89 -18.69
CA ARG A 48 -13.12 1.58 -18.78
C ARG A 48 -13.05 2.97 -19.41
N THR A 49 -11.88 3.60 -19.43
CA THR A 49 -11.71 4.99 -19.87
C THR A 49 -11.07 5.08 -21.26
N LEU A 50 -10.25 4.09 -21.62
CA LEU A 50 -9.41 4.07 -22.81
C LEU A 50 -9.68 2.85 -23.71
N ASP A 51 -10.64 2.01 -23.34
CA ASP A 51 -11.04 0.78 -24.05
C ASP A 51 -9.84 -0.14 -24.38
N LEU A 52 -9.00 -0.39 -23.37
CA LEU A 52 -7.77 -1.16 -23.52
C LEU A 52 -8.03 -2.59 -23.99
N THR A 53 -7.25 -3.05 -24.97
CA THR A 53 -7.25 -4.46 -25.43
C THR A 53 -6.65 -5.38 -24.37
N SER A 54 -6.91 -6.69 -24.47
CA SER A 54 -6.32 -7.70 -23.58
C SER A 54 -4.79 -7.68 -23.60
N GLU A 55 -4.19 -7.46 -24.77
CA GLU A 55 -2.74 -7.34 -24.95
C GLU A 55 -2.20 -6.12 -24.20
N GLN A 56 -2.82 -4.94 -24.37
CA GLN A 56 -2.44 -3.71 -23.66
C GLN A 56 -2.57 -3.86 -22.15
N GLN A 57 -3.62 -4.51 -21.67
CA GLN A 57 -3.80 -4.78 -20.24
C GLN A 57 -2.69 -5.66 -19.68
N SER A 58 -2.24 -6.66 -20.44
CA SER A 58 -1.14 -7.55 -20.06
C SER A 58 0.21 -6.82 -19.97
N GLU A 59 0.52 -5.99 -20.96
CA GLU A 59 1.73 -5.17 -20.96
C GLU A 59 1.77 -4.19 -19.79
N ILE A 60 0.65 -3.51 -19.54
CA ILE A 60 0.53 -2.58 -18.41
C ILE A 60 0.69 -3.32 -17.08
N ARG A 61 0.12 -4.52 -16.92
CA ARG A 61 0.30 -5.33 -15.71
C ARG A 61 1.78 -5.59 -15.45
N THR A 62 2.50 -6.03 -16.48
CA THR A 62 3.95 -6.28 -16.40
C THR A 62 4.72 -5.02 -15.96
N ILE A 63 4.37 -3.85 -16.51
CA ILE A 63 5.00 -2.57 -16.13
C ILE A 63 4.74 -2.24 -14.65
N LEU A 64 3.49 -2.39 -14.18
CA LEU A 64 3.12 -2.07 -12.80
C LEU A 64 3.78 -3.02 -11.79
N GLU A 65 3.88 -4.30 -12.12
CA GLU A 65 4.60 -5.30 -11.30
C GLU A 65 6.10 -5.00 -11.23
N GLY A 66 6.72 -4.68 -12.37
CA GLY A 66 8.12 -4.27 -12.42
C GLY A 66 8.39 -3.01 -11.59
N GLN A 67 7.52 -2.00 -11.71
CA GLN A 67 7.61 -0.78 -10.90
C GLN A 67 7.51 -1.09 -9.39
N ARG A 68 6.63 -2.01 -9.00
CA ARG A 68 6.48 -2.41 -7.59
C ARG A 68 7.75 -3.06 -7.05
N ALA A 69 8.33 -3.99 -7.80
CA ALA A 69 9.57 -4.65 -7.39
C ALA A 69 10.71 -3.65 -7.19
N GLN A 70 10.87 -2.70 -8.13
CA GLN A 70 11.85 -1.62 -8.00
C GLN A 70 11.58 -0.73 -6.78
N ALA A 71 10.32 -0.38 -6.53
CA ALA A 71 9.95 0.45 -5.38
C ALA A 71 10.25 -0.24 -4.03
N LEU A 72 10.06 -1.55 -3.92
CA LEU A 72 10.42 -2.32 -2.73
C LEU A 72 11.93 -2.28 -2.49
N GLN A 73 12.72 -2.56 -3.52
CA GLN A 73 14.19 -2.51 -3.44
C GLN A 73 14.69 -1.11 -3.03
N GLN A 74 14.15 -0.06 -3.65
CA GLN A 74 14.51 1.33 -3.30
C GLN A 74 14.15 1.65 -1.85
N ARG A 75 13.01 1.16 -1.35
CA ARG A 75 12.60 1.38 0.04
C ARG A 75 13.57 0.72 1.02
N GLU A 76 13.98 -0.52 0.75
CA GLU A 76 14.95 -1.25 1.57
C GLU A 76 16.31 -0.55 1.59
N GLU A 77 16.79 -0.14 0.42
CA GLU A 77 18.03 0.61 0.27
C GLU A 77 17.99 1.94 1.04
N VAL A 78 16.91 2.71 0.90
CA VAL A 78 16.72 3.96 1.64
C VAL A 78 16.67 3.71 3.14
N GLN A 79 15.98 2.67 3.60
CA GLN A 79 15.90 2.32 5.01
C GLN A 79 17.27 1.94 5.57
N ALA A 80 18.07 1.17 4.82
CA ALA A 80 19.44 0.83 5.20
C ALA A 80 20.33 2.06 5.28
N ARG A 81 20.26 2.97 4.29
CA ARG A 81 21.03 4.22 4.28
C ARG A 81 20.67 5.14 5.43
N ILE A 82 19.38 5.26 5.75
CA ILE A 82 18.91 6.01 6.91
C ILE A 82 19.44 5.34 8.19
N GLY A 83 19.31 4.02 8.33
CA GLY A 83 19.81 3.28 9.48
C GLY A 83 21.30 3.52 9.74
N ALA A 84 22.11 3.54 8.68
CA ALA A 84 23.56 3.72 8.76
C ALA A 84 24.01 5.11 9.27
N VAL A 85 23.16 6.14 9.17
CA VAL A 85 23.49 7.50 9.65
C VAL A 85 22.92 7.81 11.03
N LEU A 86 22.07 6.95 11.57
CA LEU A 86 21.48 7.13 12.90
C LEU A 86 22.38 6.57 13.99
N THR A 87 22.40 7.25 15.14
CA THR A 87 23.05 6.71 16.34
C THR A 87 22.23 5.55 16.93
N PRO A 88 22.84 4.66 17.74
CA PRO A 88 22.10 3.59 18.43
C PRO A 88 20.90 4.10 19.24
N GLU A 89 21.05 5.24 19.91
CA GLU A 89 19.97 5.85 20.72
C GLU A 89 18.82 6.35 19.83
N GLN A 90 19.15 6.89 18.65
CA GLN A 90 18.14 7.33 17.68
C GLN A 90 17.40 6.14 17.06
N GLN A 91 18.10 5.05 16.77
CA GLN A 91 17.49 3.81 16.29
C GLN A 91 16.52 3.24 17.34
N ALA A 92 16.95 3.13 18.60
CA ALA A 92 16.11 2.68 19.70
C ALA A 92 14.86 3.57 19.87
N ARG A 93 15.01 4.90 19.72
CA ARG A 93 13.86 5.82 19.79
C ARG A 93 12.86 5.64 18.63
N ILE A 94 13.34 5.28 17.44
CA ILE A 94 12.46 4.98 16.31
C ILE A 94 11.69 3.68 16.57
N GLU A 95 12.37 2.66 17.10
CA GLU A 95 11.77 1.37 17.46
C GLU A 95 10.70 1.54 18.55
N GLU A 96 11.00 2.25 19.64
CA GLU A 96 10.04 2.57 20.70
C GLU A 96 8.80 3.30 20.16
N GLN A 97 8.99 4.28 19.27
CA GLN A 97 7.88 4.99 18.65
C GLN A 97 7.04 4.10 17.74
N ARG A 98 7.64 3.12 17.07
CA ARG A 98 6.94 2.15 16.24
C ARG A 98 6.12 1.21 17.10
N ASP A 99 6.70 0.65 18.15
CA ASP A 99 6.01 -0.22 19.11
C ASP A 99 4.84 0.51 19.77
N SER A 100 5.05 1.76 20.19
CA SER A 100 4.00 2.60 20.75
C SER A 100 2.86 2.90 19.76
N ARG A 101 3.13 2.93 18.45
CA ARG A 101 2.08 3.09 17.42
C ARG A 101 1.34 1.77 17.20
N MET A 102 2.07 0.66 17.15
CA MET A 102 1.52 -0.68 17.02
C MET A 102 0.60 -1.01 18.20
N GLU A 103 1.05 -0.79 19.44
CA GLU A 103 0.27 -1.10 20.64
C GLU A 103 -1.01 -0.25 20.70
N ARG A 104 -0.93 1.04 20.36
CA ARG A 104 -2.15 1.88 20.23
C ARG A 104 -3.09 1.42 19.12
N HIS A 105 -2.56 0.78 18.07
CA HIS A 105 -3.41 0.21 17.02
C HIS A 105 -4.09 -1.07 17.51
N LEU A 106 -3.31 -1.95 18.15
CA LEU A 106 -3.75 -3.20 18.73
C LEU A 106 -4.82 -2.98 19.81
N ASN A 107 -4.62 -2.06 20.74
CA ASN A 107 -5.60 -1.76 21.79
C ASN A 107 -6.94 -1.30 21.20
N ARG A 108 -6.91 -0.40 20.21
CA ARG A 108 -8.14 0.03 19.52
C ARG A 108 -8.82 -1.10 18.76
N LEU A 109 -8.05 -2.08 18.27
CA LEU A 109 -8.59 -3.25 17.60
C LEU A 109 -9.20 -4.23 18.60
N ALA A 110 -8.51 -4.47 19.71
CA ALA A 110 -8.92 -5.28 20.84
C ALA A 110 -10.24 -4.77 21.44
N ASP A 111 -10.30 -3.49 21.82
CA ASP A 111 -11.50 -2.86 22.38
C ASP A 111 -12.69 -2.91 21.41
N ARG A 112 -12.42 -2.83 20.11
CA ARG A 112 -13.47 -2.78 19.09
C ARG A 112 -14.06 -4.16 18.81
N LEU A 113 -13.24 -5.19 18.87
CA LEU A 113 -13.63 -6.56 18.54
C LEU A 113 -13.82 -7.42 19.79
N ASP A 114 -13.64 -6.85 20.99
CA ASP A 114 -13.61 -7.59 22.24
C ASP A 114 -12.66 -8.81 22.14
N LEU A 115 -11.41 -8.57 21.71
CA LEU A 115 -10.42 -9.65 21.54
C LEU A 115 -10.00 -10.22 22.90
N SER A 116 -9.83 -11.54 22.98
CA SER A 116 -9.21 -12.19 24.14
C SER A 116 -7.71 -11.88 24.23
N GLU A 117 -7.09 -12.10 25.40
CA GLU A 117 -5.64 -11.90 25.57
C GLU A 117 -4.81 -12.76 24.61
N GLU A 118 -5.26 -14.00 24.35
CA GLU A 118 -4.64 -14.91 23.39
C GLU A 118 -4.76 -14.37 21.95
N GLN A 119 -5.95 -13.91 21.54
CA GLN A 119 -6.14 -13.31 20.21
C GLN A 119 -5.32 -12.02 20.03
N VAL A 120 -5.18 -11.22 21.08
CA VAL A 120 -4.32 -10.02 21.07
C VAL A 120 -2.85 -10.40 20.83
N ALA A 121 -2.37 -11.47 21.46
CA ALA A 121 -0.99 -11.95 21.26
C ALA A 121 -0.76 -12.45 19.82
N GLU A 122 -1.72 -13.19 19.25
CA GLU A 122 -1.66 -13.64 17.85
C GLU A 122 -1.68 -12.46 16.87
N VAL A 123 -2.59 -11.51 17.05
CA VAL A 123 -2.65 -10.31 16.21
C VAL A 123 -1.40 -9.44 16.36
N ARG A 124 -0.81 -9.35 17.56
CA ARG A 124 0.48 -8.69 17.76
C ARG A 124 1.57 -9.34 16.92
N THR A 125 1.61 -10.66 16.88
CA THR A 125 2.59 -11.44 16.09
C THR A 125 2.43 -11.16 14.59
N VAL A 126 1.19 -11.07 14.10
CA VAL A 126 0.90 -10.69 12.70
C VAL A 126 1.40 -9.27 12.41
N MET A 127 1.18 -8.31 13.32
CA MET A 127 1.64 -6.93 13.15
C MET A 127 3.17 -6.80 13.22
N GLN A 128 3.84 -7.58 14.07
CA GLN A 128 5.31 -7.64 14.16
C GLN A 128 5.93 -8.29 12.92
N THR A 129 5.35 -9.38 12.41
CA THR A 129 5.79 -10.00 11.16
C THR A 129 5.79 -9.00 10.01
N LYS A 130 4.78 -8.10 9.95
CA LYS A 130 4.75 -7.05 8.92
C LYS A 130 5.88 -6.02 9.07
N HIS A 131 6.33 -5.77 10.29
CA HIS A 131 7.44 -4.86 10.53
C HIS A 131 8.73 -5.42 9.95
N ASP A 132 8.96 -6.71 10.14
CA ASP A 132 10.18 -7.39 9.72
C ASP A 132 10.14 -7.74 8.22
N ASP A 133 8.96 -8.11 7.72
CA ASP A 133 8.71 -8.32 6.30
C ASP A 133 8.09 -7.07 5.64
N SER A 134 8.97 -6.26 5.07
CA SER A 134 8.60 -5.05 4.35
C SER A 134 7.71 -5.32 3.11
N GLY A 135 7.75 -6.55 2.57
CA GLY A 135 7.02 -7.02 1.38
C GLY A 135 5.58 -7.46 1.63
N MET A 136 5.24 -7.88 2.86
CA MET A 136 3.89 -8.35 3.21
C MET A 136 2.82 -7.28 2.94
N THR A 137 1.70 -7.68 2.36
CA THR A 137 0.69 -6.74 1.89
C THR A 137 -0.32 -6.41 2.98
N ARG A 138 -1.02 -5.27 2.87
CA ARG A 138 -2.07 -4.92 3.85
C ARG A 138 -3.19 -5.96 3.87
N ASP A 139 -3.45 -6.60 2.75
CA ASP A 139 -4.51 -7.61 2.62
C ASP A 139 -4.06 -8.95 3.18
N GLU A 140 -2.80 -9.35 2.99
CA GLU A 140 -2.23 -10.51 3.68
C GLU A 140 -2.29 -10.37 5.20
N ILE A 141 -1.92 -9.20 5.74
CA ILE A 141 -2.09 -8.91 7.17
C ILE A 141 -3.56 -9.05 7.56
N ARG A 142 -4.47 -8.51 6.74
CA ARG A 142 -5.91 -8.54 7.03
C ARG A 142 -6.42 -9.97 7.06
N GLU A 143 -6.03 -10.82 6.12
CA GLU A 143 -6.41 -12.23 6.07
C GLU A 143 -5.83 -13.01 7.26
N GLN A 144 -4.58 -12.74 7.64
CA GLN A 144 -4.01 -13.33 8.85
C GLN A 144 -4.77 -12.91 10.11
N ILE A 145 -5.14 -11.62 10.22
CA ILE A 145 -5.99 -11.15 11.33
C ILE A 145 -7.34 -11.86 11.30
N LYS A 146 -8.00 -11.99 10.14
CA LYS A 146 -9.29 -12.66 10.04
C LYS A 146 -9.25 -14.11 10.54
N ALA A 147 -8.15 -14.82 10.31
CA ALA A 147 -7.99 -16.21 10.75
C ALA A 147 -8.00 -16.37 12.28
N VAL A 148 -7.67 -15.32 13.03
CA VAL A 148 -7.67 -15.28 14.50
C VAL A 148 -9.05 -14.94 15.08
N LEU A 149 -9.94 -14.36 14.26
CA LEU A 149 -11.22 -13.85 14.73
C LEU A 149 -12.31 -14.93 14.74
N THR A 150 -13.22 -14.82 15.71
CA THR A 150 -14.50 -15.57 15.67
C THR A 150 -15.42 -15.01 14.58
N GLU A 151 -16.47 -15.74 14.22
CA GLU A 151 -17.41 -15.32 13.17
C GLU A 151 -18.07 -13.96 13.49
N ASP A 152 -18.45 -13.73 14.74
CA ASP A 152 -19.07 -12.47 15.16
C ASP A 152 -18.07 -11.30 15.17
N GLN A 153 -16.83 -11.56 15.58
CA GLN A 153 -15.74 -10.58 15.50
C GLN A 153 -15.40 -10.24 14.05
N LEU A 154 -15.39 -11.24 13.16
CA LEU A 154 -15.16 -11.07 11.74
C LEU A 154 -16.23 -10.16 11.11
N LYS A 155 -17.52 -10.40 11.43
CA LYS A 155 -18.61 -9.53 10.98
C LYS A 155 -18.39 -8.07 11.43
N ARG A 156 -17.99 -7.84 12.68
CA ARG A 156 -17.67 -6.48 13.19
C ARG A 156 -16.44 -5.87 12.51
N PHE A 157 -15.43 -6.68 12.26
CA PHE A 157 -14.21 -6.28 11.58
C PHE A 157 -14.47 -5.85 10.13
N GLU A 158 -15.36 -6.56 9.43
CA GLU A 158 -15.74 -6.25 8.06
C GLU A 158 -16.76 -5.10 7.96
N ALA A 159 -17.68 -4.98 8.93
CA ALA A 159 -18.72 -3.95 8.95
C ALA A 159 -18.17 -2.51 8.93
N ARG A 160 -16.97 -2.28 9.45
CA ARG A 160 -16.36 -0.93 9.42
C ARG A 160 -15.75 -0.57 8.06
N GLY A 161 -15.69 -1.52 7.14
CA GLY A 161 -15.10 -1.38 5.82
C GLY A 161 -13.62 -0.96 5.86
N PRO A 162 -12.91 -1.07 4.73
CA PRO A 162 -11.54 -0.56 4.61
C PRO A 162 -11.38 0.96 4.81
N GLY A 163 -12.45 1.73 4.98
CA GLY A 163 -12.44 3.19 4.89
C GLY A 163 -13.44 3.91 5.78
N SER A 164 -13.59 3.50 7.06
CA SER A 164 -14.35 4.32 8.01
C SER A 164 -13.84 5.75 7.95
N LYS A 165 -14.71 6.67 7.48
CA LYS A 165 -14.42 8.08 7.21
C LYS A 165 -13.49 8.64 8.27
N ARG A 166 -12.25 8.94 7.88
CA ARG A 166 -11.30 9.67 8.72
C ARG A 166 -11.83 11.10 8.82
N GLY A 167 -12.48 11.40 9.94
CA GLY A 167 -12.99 12.74 10.27
C GLY A 167 -14.27 13.11 9.53
N GLY A 168 -15.31 13.46 10.30
CA GLY A 168 -16.23 14.49 9.81
C GLY A 168 -15.45 15.77 9.49
N PRO A 169 -16.06 16.76 8.80
CA PRO A 169 -15.41 18.04 8.56
C PRO A 169 -14.86 18.54 9.90
N GLY A 170 -13.52 18.55 10.03
CA GLY A 170 -12.90 19.13 11.20
C GLY A 170 -13.45 20.53 11.34
N GLU A 171 -13.99 20.85 12.51
CA GLU A 171 -14.26 22.24 12.86
C GLU A 171 -13.04 23.06 12.40
N PRO A 172 -13.27 24.17 11.67
CA PRO A 172 -12.17 24.98 11.19
C PRO A 172 -11.30 25.31 12.40
N CYS A 173 -10.00 24.98 12.31
CA CYS A 173 -9.03 25.34 13.32
C CYS A 173 -9.27 26.79 13.72
N ALA A 174 -9.80 27.02 14.92
CA ALA A 174 -10.06 28.35 15.44
C ALA A 174 -8.73 29.11 15.38
N LYS A 175 -8.67 30.15 14.55
CA LYS A 175 -7.46 30.92 14.25
C LYS A 175 -6.96 31.77 15.43
N ASP A 176 -7.64 31.73 16.57
CA ASP A 176 -7.45 32.70 17.65
C ASP A 176 -6.87 32.12 18.94
N LYS A 177 -5.91 31.19 18.84
CA LYS A 177 -5.00 30.92 19.96
C LYS A 177 -3.60 31.42 19.60
N PRO A 178 -3.10 32.48 20.26
CA PRO A 178 -1.71 32.88 20.07
C PRO A 178 -0.84 31.69 20.51
N ARG A 179 -0.01 31.19 19.59
CA ARG A 179 1.08 30.26 19.93
C ARG A 179 2.14 31.05 20.70
N GLY A 180 1.88 31.26 21.99
CA GLY A 180 2.88 31.71 22.94
C GLY A 180 3.76 30.53 23.31
N GLY A 181 4.89 30.38 22.62
CA GLY A 181 6.01 29.55 23.04
C GLY A 181 7.28 30.41 22.96
N PRO A 182 8.17 30.36 23.96
CA PRO A 182 9.30 31.28 24.04
C PRO A 182 10.32 30.98 22.94
N ALA A 183 10.86 32.05 22.36
CA ALA A 183 11.99 31.99 21.47
C ALA A 183 13.24 31.58 22.26
N PHE A 184 13.76 30.39 21.96
CA PHE A 184 15.14 29.99 22.18
C PHE A 184 15.60 29.21 20.95
#